data_AF-X1KYC8-F1
#
_entry.id   AF-X1KYC8-F1
#
_cell.length_a   1.000
_cell.length_b   1.000
_cell.length_c   1.000
_cell.angle_alpha   90.00
_cell.angle_beta   90.00
_cell.angle_gamma   90.00
#
_symmetry.space_group_name_H-M   'P 1'
#
loop_
_entity.id
_entity.type
_entity.pdbx_description
1 polymer ?
#
loop_
_entity_poly.entity_id
_entity_poly.type
_entity_poly.pdbx_seq_one_letter_code
_entity_poly.pdbx_strand_id
1 'polypeptide(L)' 'MEVFVHRQPKGFITSQLADIEELRDLLANFGPLGDDDEVTVEITAPWRLIRELLSQPMFSDAWFSP' A
#
# COMPACT_ATOMS: atom_id res chain seq x y z
N MET A 1 12.66 2.49 -3.46
CA MET A 1 11.50 1.66 -3.08
C MET A 1 10.33 2.23 -3.83
N GLU A 2 9.61 1.39 -4.54
CA GLU A 2 8.38 1.76 -5.22
C GLU A 2 7.22 1.15 -4.44
N VAL A 3 6.18 1.95 -4.17
CA VAL A 3 4.97 1.50 -3.49
C VAL A 3 3.82 1.76 -4.43
N PHE A 4 3.10 0.71 -4.78
CA PHE A 4 1.92 0.76 -5.63
C PHE A 4 0.71 0.40 -4.78
N VAL A 5 -0.33 1.24 -4.83
CA VAL A 5 -1.57 1.03 -4.07
C VAL A 5 -2.72 0.91 -5.05
N HIS A 6 -3.49 -0.17 -4.95
CA HIS A 6 -4.56 -0.45 -5.89
C HIS A 6 -5.85 -0.91 -5.23
N ARG A 7 -6.97 -0.51 -5.83
CA ARG A 7 -8.31 -1.03 -5.60
C ARG A 7 -8.80 -1.58 -6.93
N GLN A 8 -9.21 -2.85 -6.96
CA GLN A 8 -9.56 -3.53 -8.22
C GLN A 8 -10.49 -2.66 -9.09
N PRO A 9 -10.16 -2.42 -10.39
CA PRO A 9 -9.06 -2.98 -11.17
C PRO A 9 -7.83 -2.04 -11.33
N LYS A 10 -7.73 -0.92 -10.60
CA LYS A 10 -6.70 0.12 -10.84
C LYS A 10 -5.86 0.46 -9.61
N GLY A 11 -4.65 0.97 -9.84
CA GLY A 11 -3.80 1.48 -8.78
C GLY A 11 -2.87 2.59 -9.23
N PHE A 12 -2.13 3.12 -8.27
CA PHE A 12 -1.28 4.29 -8.41
C PHE A 12 0.07 4.05 -7.76
N ILE A 13 1.13 4.55 -8.42
CA ILE A 13 2.48 4.59 -7.85
C ILE A 13 2.56 5.82 -6.94
N THR A 14 2.82 5.60 -5.65
CA THR A 14 2.78 6.69 -4.65
C THR A 14 3.85 7.76 -4.87
N SER A 15 4.96 7.42 -5.54
CA SER A 15 6.02 8.41 -5.85
C SER A 15 5.60 9.45 -6.88
N GLN A 16 4.45 9.28 -7.54
CA GLN A 16 3.88 10.24 -8.49
C GLN A 16 2.80 11.12 -7.84
N LEU A 17 2.52 10.91 -6.55
CA LEU A 17 1.50 11.61 -5.80
C LEU A 17 2.15 12.60 -4.82
N ALA A 18 1.45 13.69 -4.53
CA ALA A 18 1.86 14.71 -3.57
C ALA A 18 1.75 14.20 -2.13
N ASP A 19 0.66 13.52 -1.80
CA ASP A 19 0.36 13.06 -0.44
C ASP A 19 -0.67 11.90 -0.40
N ILE A 20 -1.07 11.53 0.82
CA ILE A 20 -2.07 10.47 1.08
C ILE A 20 -3.50 10.91 0.72
N GLU A 21 -3.79 12.21 0.76
CA GLU A 21 -5.11 12.74 0.44
C GLU A 21 -5.36 12.65 -1.07
N GLU A 22 -4.36 12.95 -1.90
CA GLU A 22 -4.42 12.72 -3.34
C GLU A 22 -4.64 11.24 -3.67
N LEU A 23 -3.95 10.32 -2.98
CA LEU A 23 -4.18 8.88 -3.16
C LEU A 23 -5.61 8.49 -2.81
N ARG A 24 -6.14 8.99 -1.69
CA ARG A 24 -7.53 8.73 -1.26
C ARG A 24 -8.52 9.21 -2.31
N ASP A 25 -8.36 10.44 -2.78
CA ASP A 25 -9.26 11.05 -3.77
C ASP A 25 -9.20 10.31 -5.11
N LEU A 26 -8.01 9.87 -5.52
CA LEU A 26 -7.82 9.05 -6.72
C LEU A 26 -8.47 7.67 -6.61
N LEU A 27 -8.36 7.01 -5.45
CA LEU A 27 -9.03 5.73 -5.19
C LEU A 27 -10.56 5.89 -5.10
N ALA A 28 -11.04 7.01 -4.54
CA ALA A 28 -12.46 7.33 -4.44
C ALA A 28 -13.13 7.56 -5.82
N ASN A 29 -12.36 7.88 -6.86
CA ASN A 29 -12.87 7.97 -8.23
C ASN A 29 -13.39 6.61 -8.77
N PHE A 30 -13.08 5.48 -8.13
CA PHE A 30 -13.57 4.15 -8.50
C PHE A 30 -14.76 3.68 -7.66
N GLY A 31 -15.29 4.55 -6.79
CA GLY A 31 -16.37 4.27 -5.87
C GLY A 31 -16.05 4.85 -4.48
N PRO A 32 -17.06 5.03 -3.61
CA PRO A 32 -16.82 5.45 -2.23
C PRO A 32 -15.71 4.62 -1.60
N LEU A 33 -14.78 5.27 -0.91
CA LEU A 33 -13.73 4.61 -0.15
C LEU A 33 -14.10 4.72 1.33
N GLY A 34 -14.61 3.62 1.88
CA GLY A 34 -14.90 3.48 3.30
C GLY A 34 -13.74 2.82 4.06
N ASP A 35 -13.82 2.85 5.38
CA ASP A 35 -12.78 2.29 6.25
C ASP A 35 -12.65 0.76 6.13
N ASP A 36 -13.72 0.09 5.67
CA ASP A 36 -13.76 -1.37 5.46
C ASP A 36 -13.41 -1.78 4.02
N ASP A 37 -13.13 -0.83 3.12
CA ASP A 37 -12.78 -1.16 1.74
C ASP A 37 -11.38 -1.78 1.64
N GLU A 38 -11.30 -2.92 0.95
CA GLU A 38 -10.02 -3.57 0.71
C GLU A 38 -9.17 -2.79 -0.30
N VAL A 39 -7.94 -2.47 0.11
CA VAL A 39 -6.88 -1.94 -0.75
C VAL A 39 -5.68 -2.86 -0.69
N THR A 40 -5.01 -3.05 -1.82
CA THR A 40 -3.78 -3.83 -1.89
C THR A 40 -2.58 -2.89 -2.04
N VAL A 41 -1.51 -3.20 -1.33
CA VAL A 41 -0.23 -2.49 -1.41
C VAL A 41 0.85 -3.44 -1.90
N GLU A 42 1.48 -3.09 -3.01
CA GLU A 42 2.64 -3.79 -3.56
C GLU A 42 3.90 -2.95 -3.34
N ILE A 43 4.98 -3.58 -2.86
CA ILE A 43 6.24 -2.88 -2.57
C ILE A 43 7.38 -3.55 -3.33
N THR A 44 8.05 -2.77 -4.19
CA THR A 44 9.22 -3.22 -4.94
C THR A 44 10.49 -2.51 -4.43
N ALA A 45 11.43 -3.29 -3.90
CA ALA A 45 12.71 -2.79 -3.40
C ALA A 45 13.77 -3.91 -3.34
N PRO A 46 15.07 -3.58 -3.18
CA PRO A 46 16.10 -4.57 -2.88
C PRO A 46 15.73 -5.42 -1.66
N TRP A 47 16.04 -6.73 -1.70
CA TRP A 47 15.71 -7.69 -0.64
C TRP A 47 16.12 -7.22 0.76
N ARG A 48 17.29 -6.58 0.90
CA ARG A 48 17.74 -6.03 2.20
C ARG A 48 16.68 -5.12 2.84
N LEU A 49 16.09 -4.21 2.06
CA LEU A 49 15.07 -3.27 2.55
C LEU A 49 13.74 -3.97 2.81
N ILE A 50 13.33 -4.91 1.95
CA ILE A 50 12.12 -5.70 2.17
C ILE A 50 12.23 -6.51 3.46
N ARG A 51 13.37 -7.16 3.70
CA ARG A 51 13.63 -7.90 4.93
C ARG A 51 13.56 -7.00 6.16
N GLU A 52 14.16 -5.81 6.10
CA GLU A 52 14.09 -4.82 7.19
C GLU A 52 12.65 -4.38 7.46
N LEU A 53 11.86 -4.11 6.41
CA LEU A 53 10.44 -3.76 6.53
C LEU A 53 9.61 -4.87 7.17
N LEU A 54 9.76 -6.11 6.69
CA LEU A 54 9.03 -7.28 7.20
C LEU A 54 9.43 -7.66 8.64
N SER A 55 10.62 -7.23 9.08
CA SER A 55 11.10 -7.48 10.45
C SER A 55 10.67 -6.41 11.45
N GLN A 56 9.94 -5.37 11.03
CA GLN A 56 9.51 -4.33 11.96
C GLN A 56 8.46 -4.87 12.95
N PRO A 57 8.54 -4.52 14.25
CA PRO A 57 7.63 -5.05 15.27
C PRO A 57 6.14 -4.76 15.02
N MET A 58 5.81 -3.66 14.33
CA MET A 58 4.43 -3.30 13.98
C MET A 58 3.78 -4.27 12.99
N PHE A 59 4.60 -5.09 12.35
CA PHE A 59 4.27 -5.81 11.13
C PHE A 59 4.58 -7.31 11.24
N SER A 60 5.50 -7.71 12.13
CA SER A 60 5.91 -9.10 12.31
C SER A 60 4.73 -10.03 12.54
N ASP A 61 3.77 -9.58 13.35
CA ASP A 61 2.60 -10.38 13.73
C ASP A 61 1.58 -10.48 12.59
N ALA A 62 1.54 -9.49 11.70
CA ALA A 62 0.64 -9.48 10.55
C ALA A 62 1.15 -10.35 9.38
N TRP A 63 2.47 -10.40 9.17
CA TRP A 63 3.05 -11.09 8.00
C TRP A 63 3.32 -12.59 8.23
N PHE A 64 3.60 -12.98 9.47
CA PHE A 64 4.09 -14.32 9.79
C PHE A 64 3.31 -15.03 10.89
N SER A 65 2.08 -14.56 11.20
CA SER A 65 1.15 -15.38 12.00
C SER A 65 0.70 -16.59 11.18
N PRO A 66 0.85 -17.82 11.71
CA PRO A 66 0.45 -19.06 11.04
C PRO A 66 -1.07 -19.21 10.88
#